data_AF-A0A1S1QME9-F1
#
_entry.id   AF-A0A1S1QME9-F1
#
_cell.length_a   1.000
_cell.length_b   1.000
_cell.length_c   1.000
_cell.angle_alpha   90.00
_cell.angle_beta   90.00
_cell.angle_gamma   90.00
#
_symmetry.space_group_name_H-M   'P 1'
#
loop_
_entity.id
_entity.type
_entity.pdbx_description
1 polymer ?
#
loop_
_entity_poly.entity_id
_entity_poly.type
_entity_poly.pdbx_seq_one_letter_code
_entity_poly.pdbx_strand_id
1 'polypeptide(L)'
;MDAERYRADSENGDHAHDPSARVLTRLIATLDQTGNTFVVIQPDTADPAWFTSAVLLDSLTYEVERCDHRTGEHTTTTMTNPATIAHDLTAWMTSRQPDAQPSRSKHVQNRARGGARPEA
;
A
#
# COMPACT_ATOMS: atom_id res chain seq x y z
N MET A 1 14.89 -1.36 -9.59
CA MET A 1 14.23 -0.05 -9.69
C MET A 1 12.92 -0.24 -8.97
N ASP A 2 12.95 -0.01 -7.66
CA ASP A 2 11.77 -0.10 -6.81
C ASP A 2 10.87 1.06 -7.21
N ALA A 3 9.83 0.75 -7.98
CA ALA A 3 8.84 1.74 -8.36
C ALA A 3 8.30 2.36 -7.07
N GLU A 4 8.33 3.69 -6.97
CA GLU A 4 7.65 4.44 -5.92
C GLU A 4 6.19 3.97 -5.93
N ARG A 5 5.87 3.07 -5.00
CA ARG A 5 4.68 2.22 -5.12
C ARG A 5 3.47 2.94 -4.57
N TYR A 6 3.73 3.83 -3.61
CA TYR A 6 2.78 4.67 -2.92
C TYR A 6 3.43 6.03 -2.67
N ARG A 7 2.58 7.03 -2.51
CA ARG A 7 2.93 8.32 -1.93
C ARG A 7 2.04 8.58 -0.73
N ALA A 8 2.62 9.13 0.32
CA ALA A 8 1.88 9.75 1.41
C ALA A 8 1.97 11.26 1.24
N ASP A 9 0.83 11.93 1.15
CA ASP A 9 0.67 13.37 1.04
C ASP A 9 0.02 13.89 2.32
N SER A 10 0.73 14.72 3.07
CA SER A 10 0.22 15.43 4.24
C SER A 10 -0.33 16.80 3.85
N GLU A 11 -1.33 17.30 4.58
CA GLU A 11 -1.92 18.61 4.32
C GLU A 11 -0.90 19.76 4.28
N ASN A 12 0.14 19.68 5.13
CA ASN A 12 1.20 20.67 5.21
C ASN A 12 2.18 20.64 4.00
N GLY A 13 1.92 19.80 2.99
CA GLY A 13 2.75 19.66 1.79
C GLY A 13 3.97 18.74 1.95
N ASP A 14 4.10 18.06 3.09
CA ASP A 14 5.08 16.99 3.25
C ASP A 14 4.63 15.78 2.42
N HIS A 15 5.54 15.26 1.61
CA HIS A 15 5.28 14.09 0.77
C HIS A 15 6.39 13.06 0.94
N ALA A 16 6.00 11.82 1.18
CA ALA A 16 6.91 10.70 1.29
C ALA A 16 6.63 9.70 0.18
N HIS A 17 7.64 9.44 -0.65
CA HIS A 17 7.62 8.36 -1.64
C HIS A 17 7.96 7.03 -0.96
N ASP A 18 7.15 6.00 -1.23
CA ASP A 18 7.22 4.67 -0.63
C ASP A 18 7.36 4.67 0.92
N PRO A 19 6.38 5.26 1.63
CA PRO A 19 6.47 5.42 3.08
C PRO A 19 6.36 4.07 3.80
N SER A 20 7.42 3.69 4.52
CA SER A 20 7.36 2.55 5.44
C SER A 20 6.37 2.79 6.61
N ALA A 21 5.90 1.73 7.27
CA ALA A 21 5.04 1.84 8.45
C ALA A 21 5.61 2.76 9.54
N ARG A 22 6.95 2.81 9.69
CA ARG A 22 7.63 3.70 10.64
C ARG A 22 7.55 5.17 10.22
N VAL A 23 7.60 5.45 8.91
CA VAL A 23 7.40 6.79 8.37
C VAL A 23 5.95 7.22 8.55
N LEU A 24 4.99 6.34 8.21
CA LEU A 24 3.56 6.60 8.43
C LEU A 24 3.23 6.85 9.89
N THR A 25 3.79 6.06 10.82
CA THR A 25 3.62 6.28 12.26
C THR A 25 4.05 7.68 12.66
N ARG A 26 5.17 8.17 12.10
CA ARG A 26 5.67 9.51 12.37
C ARG A 26 4.73 10.57 11.79
N LEU A 27 4.33 10.44 10.52
CA LEU A 27 3.43 11.38 9.86
C LEU A 27 2.09 11.51 10.60
N ILE A 28 1.51 10.39 11.01
CA ILE A 28 0.27 10.35 11.80
C ILE A 28 0.49 10.97 13.19
N ALA A 29 1.61 10.67 13.86
CA ALA A 29 1.91 11.25 15.17
C ALA A 29 2.26 12.75 15.12
N THR A 30 2.58 13.30 13.94
CA THR A 30 2.79 14.73 13.70
C THR A 30 1.53 15.45 13.25
N LEU A 31 0.38 14.77 13.18
CA LEU A 31 -0.88 15.45 12.87
C LEU A 31 -1.28 16.37 14.03
N ASP A 32 -1.88 17.51 13.69
CA ASP A 32 -2.38 18.51 14.62
C ASP A 32 -3.68 19.13 14.08
N GLN A 33 -4.43 19.88 14.88
CA GLN A 33 -5.74 20.45 14.48
C GLN A 33 -5.64 21.78 13.70
N THR A 34 -4.44 22.23 13.32
CA THR A 34 -4.19 23.58 12.81
C THR A 34 -3.51 23.64 11.44
N GLY A 35 -2.49 22.84 11.20
CA GLY A 35 -1.68 22.91 9.96
C GLY A 35 -1.40 21.57 9.30
N ASN A 36 -1.54 20.46 10.02
CA ASN A 36 -1.34 19.12 9.48
C ASN A 36 -2.45 18.20 9.98
N THR A 37 -3.67 18.40 9.50
CA THR A 37 -4.85 17.72 10.07
C THR A 37 -5.05 16.30 9.54
N PHE A 38 -4.51 16.00 8.36
CA PHE A 38 -4.62 14.68 7.75
C PHE A 38 -3.40 14.29 6.91
N VAL A 39 -3.29 12.98 6.67
CA VAL A 39 -2.39 12.38 5.68
C VAL A 39 -3.18 11.44 4.77
N VAL A 40 -2.94 11.52 3.47
CA VAL A 40 -3.53 10.65 2.45
C VAL A 40 -2.43 9.76 1.89
N ILE A 41 -2.68 8.46 1.77
CA ILE A 41 -1.79 7.49 1.15
C ILE A 41 -2.50 6.86 -0.03
N GLN A 42 -1.86 6.90 -1.19
CA GLN A 42 -2.40 6.36 -2.43
C GLN A 42 -1.28 5.85 -3.33
N PRO A 43 -1.59 4.96 -4.30
CA PRO A 43 -0.64 4.57 -5.33
C PRO A 43 -0.13 5.79 -6.09
N ASP A 44 1.16 5.79 -6.45
CA ASP A 44 1.75 6.88 -7.23
C ASP A 44 1.41 6.75 -8.73
N THR A 45 0.14 6.98 -9.03
CA THR A 45 -0.43 6.94 -10.38
C THR A 45 -1.39 8.11 -10.57
N ALA A 46 -1.70 8.45 -11.81
CA ALA A 46 -2.63 9.52 -12.15
C ALA A 46 -4.08 9.19 -11.76
N ASP A 47 -4.45 7.90 -11.75
CA ASP A 47 -5.79 7.41 -11.38
C ASP A 47 -5.67 6.29 -10.32
N PRO A 48 -5.58 6.65 -9.04
CA PRO A 48 -5.38 5.68 -7.97
C PRO A 48 -6.64 4.82 -7.80
N ALA A 49 -6.45 3.51 -7.94
CA ALA A 49 -7.53 2.55 -7.81
C ALA A 49 -8.06 2.40 -6.38
N TRP A 50 -7.32 2.90 -5.40
CA TRP A 50 -7.68 2.95 -3.99
C TRP A 50 -6.92 4.10 -3.34
N PHE A 51 -7.43 4.60 -2.21
CA PHE A 51 -6.71 5.51 -1.33
C PHE A 51 -7.05 5.18 0.13
N THR A 52 -6.18 5.59 1.05
CA THR A 52 -6.48 5.58 2.46
C THR A 52 -6.05 6.89 3.09
N SER A 53 -6.79 7.38 4.08
CA SER A 53 -6.45 8.61 4.78
C SER A 53 -6.53 8.40 6.29
N ALA A 54 -5.74 9.18 7.01
CA ALA A 54 -5.84 9.31 8.47
C ALA A 54 -6.01 10.78 8.81
N VAL A 55 -7.08 11.11 9.52
CA VAL A 55 -7.46 12.45 9.94
C VAL A 55 -7.46 12.51 11.46
N LEU A 56 -6.86 13.55 12.04
CA LEU A 56 -6.95 13.80 13.47
C LEU A 56 -8.31 14.44 13.80
N LEU A 57 -9.21 13.71 14.48
CA LEU A 57 -10.53 14.21 14.88
C LEU A 57 -10.47 15.03 16.17
N ASP A 58 -9.69 14.56 17.15
CA ASP A 58 -9.45 15.25 18.43
C ASP A 58 -7.99 15.07 18.84
N SER A 59 -7.60 15.55 20.02
CA SER A 59 -6.21 15.49 20.51
C SER A 59 -5.58 14.08 20.51
N LEU A 60 -6.37 13.00 20.51
CA LEU A 60 -5.91 11.61 20.60
C LEU A 60 -6.65 10.63 19.69
N THR A 61 -7.76 11.03 19.06
CA THR A 61 -8.53 10.15 18.17
C THR A 61 -8.28 10.48 16.70
N TYR A 62 -8.02 9.43 15.94
CA TYR A 62 -7.83 9.48 14.50
C TYR A 62 -8.99 8.76 13.82
N GLU A 63 -9.50 9.36 12.75
CA GLU A 63 -10.36 8.70 11.79
C GLU A 63 -9.49 8.13 10.66
N VAL A 64 -9.72 6.87 10.33
CA VAL A 64 -8.99 6.16 9.29
C VAL A 64 -9.96 5.72 8.22
N GLU A 65 -9.83 6.30 7.04
CA GLU A 65 -10.64 5.98 5.87
C GLU A 65 -9.87 5.08 4.91
N ARG A 66 -10.55 4.07 4.38
CA ARG A 66 -10.03 3.11 3.41
C ARG A 66 -11.03 3.01 2.27
N CYS A 67 -10.63 3.44 1.08
CA CYS A 67 -11.48 3.45 -0.10
C CYS A 67 -10.83 2.67 -1.24
N ASP A 68 -11.53 1.69 -1.79
CA ASP A 68 -11.11 0.89 -2.93
C ASP A 68 -12.13 1.03 -4.06
N HIS A 69 -11.77 1.78 -5.10
CA HIS A 69 -12.63 2.02 -6.26
C HIS A 69 -12.83 0.77 -7.12
N ARG A 70 -11.96 -0.25 -7.01
CA ARG A 70 -12.07 -1.48 -7.79
C ARG A 70 -13.17 -2.38 -7.27
N THR A 71 -13.30 -2.46 -5.95
CA THR A 71 -14.31 -3.29 -5.28
C THR A 71 -15.53 -2.50 -4.84
N GLY A 72 -15.43 -1.16 -4.80
CA GLY A 72 -16.44 -0.28 -4.21
C GLY A 72 -16.43 -0.30 -2.68
N GLU A 73 -15.36 -0.82 -2.06
CA GLU A 73 -15.24 -0.88 -0.60
C GLU A 73 -14.90 0.50 -0.06
N HIS A 74 -15.71 0.99 0.87
CA HIS A 74 -15.45 2.21 1.64
C HIS A 74 -15.66 1.88 3.11
N THR A 75 -14.58 1.94 3.90
CA THR A 75 -14.65 1.71 5.34
C THR A 75 -13.94 2.82 6.10
N THR A 76 -14.63 3.36 7.10
CA THR A 76 -14.10 4.35 8.02
C THR A 76 -14.05 3.76 9.43
N THR A 77 -12.94 3.94 10.14
CA THR A 77 -12.72 3.39 11.49
C THR A 77 -12.03 4.41 12.37
N THR A 78 -12.40 4.48 13.65
CA THR A 78 -11.71 5.34 14.62
C THR A 78 -10.67 4.56 15.41
N MET A 79 -9.50 5.16 15.61
CA MET A 79 -8.37 4.55 16.30
C MET A 79 -7.61 5.61 17.12
N THR A 80 -6.91 5.20 18.17
CA THR A 80 -6.21 6.13 19.08
C THR A 80 -4.69 5.98 19.08
N ASN A 81 -4.16 4.98 18.37
CA ASN A 81 -2.73 4.67 18.35
C ASN A 81 -2.14 4.82 16.93
N PRO A 82 -1.28 5.83 16.69
CA PRO A 82 -0.61 6.05 15.41
C PRO A 82 0.15 4.83 14.87
N ALA A 83 0.80 4.06 15.75
CA ALA A 83 1.58 2.90 15.34
C ALA A 83 0.68 1.76 14.87
N THR A 84 -0.45 1.55 15.55
CA THR A 84 -1.45 0.55 15.14
C THR A 84 -2.11 0.96 13.83
N ILE A 85 -2.45 2.25 13.67
CA ILE A 85 -3.00 2.79 12.42
C ILE A 85 -2.03 2.54 11.27
N ALA A 86 -0.77 2.97 11.41
CA ALA A 86 0.23 2.80 10.38
C ALA A 86 0.45 1.33 9.98
N HIS A 87 0.48 0.42 10.97
CA HIS A 87 0.61 -1.01 10.70
C HIS A 87 -0.61 -1.57 9.96
N ASP A 88 -1.82 -1.20 10.39
CA ASP A 88 -3.07 -1.62 9.75
C ASP A 88 -3.16 -1.13 8.31
N LEU A 89 -2.86 0.16 8.08
CA LEU A 89 -2.82 0.74 6.73
C LEU A 89 -1.79 0.03 5.87
N THR A 90 -0.59 -0.23 6.38
CA THR A 90 0.45 -0.95 5.64
C THR A 90 -0.02 -2.35 5.23
N ALA A 91 -0.69 -3.08 6.13
CA ALA A 91 -1.24 -4.40 5.83
C ALA A 91 -2.35 -4.33 4.77
N TRP A 92 -3.26 -3.36 4.89
CA TRP A 92 -4.36 -3.15 3.95
C TRP A 92 -3.89 -2.73 2.54
N MET A 93 -2.84 -1.92 2.45
CA MET A 93 -2.21 -1.55 1.17
C MET A 93 -1.49 -2.75 0.55
N THR A 94 -0.80 -3.54 1.37
CA THR A 94 -0.04 -4.71 0.91
C THR A 94 -0.96 -5.80 0.38
N SER A 95 -2.14 -6.01 0.98
CA SER A 95 -3.13 -6.99 0.48
C SER A 95 -3.72 -6.62 -0.88
N ARG A 96 -3.69 -5.33 -1.24
CA ARG A 96 -4.21 -4.79 -2.51
C ARG A 96 -3.21 -4.71 -3.62
N GLN A 97 -1.92 -4.94 -3.33
CA GLN A 97 -0.96 -5.15 -4.38
C GLN A 97 -1.34 -6.41 -5.14
N PRO A 98 -1.74 -6.31 -6.42
CA PRO A 98 -1.73 -7.49 -7.25
C PRO A 98 -0.26 -7.87 -7.36
N ASP A 99 0.12 -8.87 -6.56
CA ASP A 99 1.20 -9.80 -6.81
C ASP A 99 2.21 -9.28 -7.82
N ALA A 100 3.31 -8.69 -7.32
CA ALA A 100 4.54 -8.70 -8.09
C ALA A 100 4.81 -10.18 -8.40
N GLN A 101 4.37 -10.57 -9.59
CA GLN A 101 4.13 -11.94 -10.01
C GLN A 101 5.29 -12.87 -9.56
N PRO A 102 5.06 -14.03 -8.93
CA PRO A 102 6.05 -15.08 -8.96
C PRO A 102 6.19 -15.37 -10.43
N SER A 103 7.34 -14.98 -10.99
CA SER A 103 7.65 -15.13 -12.39
C SER A 103 7.22 -16.53 -12.79
N ARG A 104 6.22 -16.61 -13.68
CA ARG A 104 5.83 -17.85 -14.34
C ARG A 104 7.06 -18.32 -15.09
N SER A 105 7.91 -19.10 -14.42
CA SER A 105 8.89 -19.95 -15.05
C SER A 105 8.10 -21.10 -15.68
N LYS A 106 7.35 -20.79 -16.73
CA LYS A 106 7.11 -21.75 -17.79
C LYS A 106 8.44 -21.92 -18.50
N HIS A 107 9.37 -22.63 -17.88
CA HIS A 107 10.45 -23.22 -18.65
C HIS A 107 9.86 -24.42 -19.39
N VAL A 108 9.23 -24.09 -20.51
CA VAL A 108 9.00 -24.97 -21.63
C VAL A 108 10.37 -25.52 -22.06
N GLN A 109 10.74 -26.70 -21.54
CA GLN A 109 11.78 -27.50 -22.16
C GLN A 109 11.08 -28.45 -23.13
N ASN A 110 10.78 -27.92 -24.32
CA ASN A 110 10.40 -28.73 -25.46
C ASN A 110 11.61 -28.94 -26.36
N ARG A 111 11.93 -30.22 -26.57
CA ARG A 111 12.73 -30.85 -27.63
C ARG A 111 14.26 -30.79 -27.56
N ALA A 112 14.83 -31.98 -27.41
CA ALA A 112 15.71 -32.52 -28.45
C ALA A 112 15.39 -34.01 -28.70
N ARG A 113 15.27 -34.36 -29.98
CA ARG A 113 15.19 -35.73 -30.50
C ARG A 113 16.58 -36.38 -30.41
N GLY A 114 16.58 -37.69 -30.26
CA GLY A 114 17.74 -38.58 -30.41
C GLY A 114 17.59 -39.71 -29.41
N GLY A 115 17.02 -40.86 -29.74
CA GLY A 115 17.36 -41.71 -30.86
C GLY A 115 18.26 -42.82 -30.32
N ALA A 116 17.68 -43.97 -29.95
CA ALA A 116 18.27 -45.31 -30.00
C ALA A 116 17.35 -46.33 -29.28
N ARG A 117 16.56 -47.06 -30.06
CA ARG A 117 16.42 -48.52 -29.84
C ARG A 117 17.73 -49.15 -30.36
N PRO A 118 18.25 -50.20 -29.74
CA PRO A 118 17.84 -51.52 -30.19
C PRO A 118 17.55 -52.52 -29.06
N GLU A 119 16.83 -53.56 -29.47
CA GLU A 119 16.53 -54.79 -28.75
C GLU A 119 17.77 -55.58 -28.35
N ALA A 120 17.66 -56.30 -27.23
CA ALA A 120 17.87 -57.76 -27.15
C ALA A 120 17.04 -58.30 -25.98
#